data_AF-A0A356GE11-F1
#
_entry.id   AF-A0A356GE11-F1
#
_cell.length_a   1.000
_cell.length_b   1.000
_cell.length_c   1.000
_cell.angle_alpha   90.00
_cell.angle_beta   90.00
_cell.angle_gamma   90.00
#
_symmetry.space_group_name_H-M   'P 1'
#
loop_
_entity.id
_entity.type
_entity.pdbx_description
1 polymer ?
#
loop_
_entity_poly.entity_id
_entity_poly.type
_entity_poly.pdbx_seq_one_letter_code
_entity_poly.pdbx_strand_id
1 'polypeptide(L)'
;MKKCRFLVFAAMVMMLCAVVFACGTNAEERLARAAFRDEPYFSEEVCAEDSYMLSLDFAEYEEYISEATVYRPDFSTEGTELWCIRASRDAGEAAAFLCSVYERPPCDPAEVAVFLACGDMVIFFKGSGETAEAIKREASALFGKFTEYFI
;
A
#
# COMPACT_ATOMS: atom_id res chain seq x y z
N MET A 1 43.30 -26.00 -0.10
CA MET A 1 42.48 -25.37 -1.18
C MET A 1 40.96 -25.31 -0.89
N LYS A 2 40.48 -25.52 0.36
CA LYS A 2 39.03 -25.45 0.68
C LYS A 2 38.53 -24.05 1.11
N LYS A 3 39.42 -23.19 1.62
CA LYS A 3 39.06 -21.85 2.14
C LYS A 3 38.68 -20.85 1.03
N CYS A 4 39.29 -20.92 -0.15
CA CYS A 4 38.94 -20.02 -1.27
C CYS A 4 37.54 -20.27 -1.83
N ARG A 5 37.06 -21.52 -1.83
CA ARG A 5 35.70 -21.84 -2.34
C ARG A 5 34.59 -21.31 -1.43
N PHE A 6 34.83 -21.30 -0.13
CA PHE A 6 33.87 -20.78 0.84
C PHE A 6 33.74 -19.25 0.78
N LEU A 7 34.87 -18.56 0.59
CA LEU A 7 34.90 -17.10 0.39
C LEU A 7 34.19 -16.66 -0.89
N VAL A 8 34.37 -17.39 -1.99
CA VAL A 8 33.67 -17.11 -3.25
C VAL A 8 32.16 -17.35 -3.11
N PHE A 9 31.75 -18.42 -2.43
CA PHE A 9 30.33 -18.70 -2.19
C PHE A 9 29.68 -17.64 -1.30
N ALA A 10 30.34 -17.25 -0.20
CA ALA A 10 29.85 -16.19 0.69
C ALA A 10 29.76 -14.83 -0.03
N ALA A 11 30.73 -14.50 -0.88
CA ALA A 11 30.70 -13.28 -1.69
C ALA A 11 29.56 -13.31 -2.72
N MET A 12 29.31 -14.47 -3.35
CA MET A 12 28.18 -14.63 -4.28
C MET A 12 26.83 -14.49 -3.59
N VAL A 13 26.67 -15.06 -2.39
CA VAL A 13 25.44 -14.93 -1.59
C VAL A 13 25.25 -13.49 -1.13
N MET A 14 26.30 -12.81 -0.65
CA MET A 14 26.20 -11.39 -0.30
C MET A 14 25.94 -10.50 -1.50
N MET A 15 26.47 -10.82 -2.68
CA MET A 15 26.16 -10.11 -3.92
C MET A 15 24.72 -10.36 -4.35
N LEU A 16 24.19 -11.58 -4.19
CA LEU A 16 22.78 -11.88 -4.44
C LEU A 16 21.86 -11.14 -3.46
N CYS A 17 22.22 -11.12 -2.16
CA CYS A 17 21.51 -10.34 -1.15
C CYS A 17 21.60 -8.84 -1.41
N ALA A 18 22.74 -8.34 -1.87
CA ALA A 18 22.92 -6.94 -2.24
C ALA A 18 22.15 -6.59 -3.53
N VAL A 19 22.02 -7.51 -4.50
CA VAL A 19 21.17 -7.32 -5.68
C VAL A 19 19.68 -7.41 -5.30
N VAL A 20 19.28 -8.25 -4.35
CA VAL A 20 17.90 -8.27 -3.82
C VAL A 20 17.60 -7.01 -3.01
N PHE A 21 18.58 -6.46 -2.27
CA PHE A 21 18.45 -5.17 -1.58
C PHE A 21 18.55 -3.95 -2.54
N ALA A 22 19.33 -4.04 -3.61
CA ALA A 22 19.51 -2.96 -4.60
C ALA A 22 18.46 -2.97 -5.73
N CYS A 23 17.81 -4.11 -5.98
CA CYS A 23 16.60 -4.24 -6.80
C CYS A 23 15.33 -4.33 -5.93
N GLY A 24 15.45 -4.09 -4.63
CA GLY A 24 14.35 -4.11 -3.68
C GLY A 24 13.50 -2.87 -3.85
N THR A 25 12.63 -2.88 -4.87
CA THR A 25 11.46 -2.00 -4.91
C THR A 25 10.75 -2.15 -3.56
N ASN A 26 10.55 -1.04 -2.86
CA ASN A 26 9.91 -1.08 -1.55
C ASN A 26 8.47 -1.63 -1.71
N ALA A 27 7.86 -2.14 -0.64
CA ALA A 27 6.55 -2.80 -0.74
C ALA A 27 5.49 -1.89 -1.37
N GLU A 28 5.56 -0.59 -1.09
CA GLU A 28 4.66 0.43 -1.63
C GLU A 28 4.85 0.61 -3.14
N GLU A 29 6.08 0.63 -3.66
CA GLU A 29 6.40 0.73 -5.09
C GLU A 29 5.90 -0.50 -5.84
N ARG A 30 5.97 -1.68 -5.22
CA ARG A 30 5.41 -2.91 -5.80
C ARG A 30 3.88 -2.86 -5.88
N LEU A 31 3.22 -2.39 -4.81
CA LEU A 31 1.78 -2.17 -4.82
C LEU A 31 1.37 -1.11 -5.85
N ALA A 32 2.12 0.00 -5.93
CA ALA A 32 1.89 1.06 -6.90
C ALA A 32 2.05 0.55 -8.34
N ARG A 33 3.09 -0.24 -8.63
CA ARG A 33 3.24 -0.90 -9.94
C ARG A 33 2.09 -1.85 -10.26
N ALA A 34 1.57 -2.57 -9.27
CA ALA A 34 0.39 -3.41 -9.45
C ALA A 34 -0.88 -2.59 -9.71
N ALA A 35 -1.02 -1.43 -9.06
CA ALA A 35 -2.15 -0.51 -9.22
C ALA A 35 -2.12 0.25 -10.55
N PHE A 36 -0.94 0.66 -11.02
CA PHE A 36 -0.79 1.60 -12.14
C PHE A 36 -0.13 0.97 -13.38
N ARG A 37 0.18 -0.33 -13.38
CA ARG A 37 0.70 -1.08 -14.56
C ARG A 37 1.89 -0.39 -15.27
N ASP A 38 2.84 0.12 -14.48
CA ASP A 38 4.02 0.90 -14.93
C ASP A 38 3.70 2.27 -15.58
N GLU A 39 2.49 2.80 -15.42
CA GLU A 39 2.19 4.19 -15.76
C GLU A 39 2.86 5.19 -14.80
N PRO A 40 3.11 6.43 -15.24
CA PRO A 40 3.59 7.48 -14.34
C PRO A 40 2.57 7.75 -13.22
N TYR A 41 3.07 7.78 -12.00
CA TYR A 41 2.31 8.15 -10.81
C TYR A 41 3.16 9.05 -9.92
N PHE A 42 2.48 9.84 -9.10
CA PHE A 42 3.10 10.62 -8.04
C PHE A 42 2.58 10.14 -6.68
N SER A 43 3.35 10.44 -5.64
CA SER A 43 3.02 10.13 -4.26
C SER A 43 3.00 11.40 -3.44
N GLU A 44 2.08 11.48 -2.49
CA GLU A 44 1.95 12.58 -1.54
C GLU A 44 1.82 11.98 -0.12
N GLU A 45 2.67 12.46 0.79
CA GLU A 45 2.49 12.18 2.22
C GLU A 45 1.28 12.98 2.72
N VAL A 46 0.38 12.31 3.41
CA VAL A 46 -0.84 12.90 3.96
C VAL A 46 -0.62 13.11 5.45
N CYS A 47 -0.82 14.34 5.91
CA CYS A 47 -0.71 14.71 7.31
C CYS A 47 -2.11 14.83 7.93
N ALA A 48 -2.18 14.99 9.26
CA ALA A 48 -3.44 15.18 9.97
C ALA A 48 -4.24 16.42 9.49
N GLU A 49 -3.56 17.42 8.91
CA GLU A 49 -4.18 18.60 8.29
C GLU A 49 -4.97 18.27 7.02
N ASP A 50 -4.60 17.17 6.35
CA ASP A 50 -5.22 16.66 5.12
C ASP A 50 -6.10 15.43 5.37
N SER A 51 -6.47 15.17 6.64
CA SER A 51 -7.28 14.03 7.07
C SER A 51 -8.62 13.92 6.35
N TYR A 52 -9.17 15.04 5.89
CA TYR A 52 -10.42 15.11 5.13
C TYR A 52 -10.38 14.27 3.85
N MET A 53 -9.19 14.00 3.30
CA MET A 53 -9.01 13.13 2.12
C MET A 53 -9.42 11.67 2.39
N LEU A 54 -9.43 11.25 3.66
CA LEU A 54 -9.90 9.95 4.12
C LEU A 54 -11.26 10.03 4.85
N SER A 55 -11.98 11.15 4.74
CA SER A 55 -13.21 11.43 5.50
C SER A 55 -13.02 11.43 7.02
N LEU A 56 -11.84 11.81 7.50
CA LEU A 56 -11.49 11.86 8.91
C LEU A 56 -11.39 13.28 9.44
N ASP A 57 -11.72 13.46 10.71
CA ASP A 57 -11.25 14.62 11.46
C ASP A 57 -9.80 14.46 11.94
N PHE A 58 -9.23 15.54 12.48
CA PHE A 58 -7.84 15.59 12.94
C PHE A 58 -7.57 14.61 14.08
N ALA A 59 -8.49 14.48 15.03
CA ALA A 59 -8.32 13.62 16.21
C ALA A 59 -8.41 12.14 15.82
N GLU A 60 -9.33 11.80 14.93
CA GLU A 60 -9.46 10.46 14.36
C GLU A 60 -8.20 10.08 13.57
N TYR A 61 -7.63 11.02 12.81
CA TYR A 61 -6.37 10.78 12.11
C TYR A 61 -5.24 10.43 13.09
N GLU A 62 -4.98 11.27 14.10
CA GLU A 62 -3.90 11.01 15.07
C GLU A 62 -4.13 9.74 15.90
N GLU A 63 -5.39 9.37 16.17
CA GLU A 63 -5.70 8.16 16.91
C GLU A 63 -5.36 6.88 16.13
N TYR A 64 -5.64 6.85 14.82
CA TYR A 64 -5.58 5.62 14.02
C TYR A 64 -4.40 5.56 13.04
N ILE A 65 -3.85 6.69 12.61
CA ILE A 65 -2.85 6.77 11.54
C ILE A 65 -1.56 7.38 12.06
N SER A 66 -0.44 6.69 11.87
CA SER A 66 0.88 7.21 12.18
C SER A 66 1.56 7.84 10.96
N GLU A 67 1.38 7.22 9.80
CA GLU A 67 1.93 7.66 8.51
C GLU A 67 0.94 7.29 7.42
N ALA A 68 0.74 8.14 6.41
CA ALA A 68 -0.06 7.81 5.25
C ALA A 68 0.56 8.40 3.99
N THR A 69 0.60 7.61 2.93
CA THR A 69 1.03 8.04 1.60
C THR A 69 -0.06 7.66 0.61
N VAL A 70 -0.51 8.63 -0.19
CA VAL A 70 -1.39 8.40 -1.32
C VAL A 70 -0.60 8.41 -2.62
N TYR A 71 -0.88 7.44 -3.48
CA TYR A 71 -0.36 7.34 -4.83
C TYR A 71 -1.49 7.55 -5.83
N ARG A 72 -1.21 8.37 -6.83
CA ARG A 72 -2.16 8.71 -7.90
C ARG A 72 -1.45 8.69 -9.25
N PRO A 73 -2.09 8.14 -10.29
CA PRO A 73 -1.56 8.28 -11.63
C PRO A 73 -1.70 9.73 -12.09
N ASP A 74 -0.87 10.17 -13.04
CA ASP A 74 -0.97 11.52 -13.64
C ASP A 74 -2.36 11.78 -14.25
N PHE A 75 -3.03 10.71 -14.69
CA PHE A 75 -4.38 10.72 -15.20
C PHE A 75 -5.10 9.41 -14.85
N SER A 76 -6.32 9.50 -14.32
CA SER A 76 -7.18 8.32 -14.13
C SER A 76 -8.59 8.58 -14.62
N THR A 77 -9.08 7.70 -15.49
CA THR A 77 -10.50 7.63 -15.86
C THR A 77 -11.33 6.80 -14.89
N GLU A 78 -10.68 6.00 -14.05
CA GLU A 78 -11.30 5.06 -13.11
C GLU A 78 -11.27 5.56 -11.66
N GLY A 79 -10.77 6.78 -11.41
CA GLY A 79 -10.68 7.34 -10.06
C GLY A 79 -9.66 6.62 -9.20
N THR A 80 -8.67 5.99 -9.83
CA THR A 80 -7.70 5.10 -9.21
C THR A 80 -6.84 5.84 -8.17
N GLU A 81 -6.88 5.37 -6.93
CA GLU A 81 -5.99 5.81 -5.86
C GLU A 81 -5.54 4.60 -5.04
N LEU A 82 -4.26 4.60 -4.67
CA LEU A 82 -3.69 3.62 -3.75
C LEU A 82 -3.14 4.36 -2.54
N TRP A 83 -3.53 3.93 -1.35
CA TRP A 83 -3.12 4.48 -0.08
C TRP A 83 -2.36 3.42 0.70
N CYS A 84 -1.16 3.77 1.15
CA CYS A 84 -0.36 2.99 2.07
C CYS A 84 -0.38 3.70 3.41
N ILE A 85 -1.06 3.12 4.41
CA ILE A 85 -1.31 3.74 5.71
C ILE A 85 -0.66 2.88 6.78
N ARG A 86 0.23 3.44 7.59
CA ARG A 86 0.71 2.79 8.81
C ARG A 86 -0.23 3.13 9.95
N ALA A 87 -0.75 2.09 10.61
CA ALA A 87 -1.66 2.27 11.73
C ALA A 87 -0.89 2.65 13.01
N SER A 88 -1.40 3.64 13.75
CA SER A 88 -0.94 3.96 15.11
C SER A 88 -1.31 2.85 16.12
N ARG A 89 -2.26 1.99 15.74
CA ARG A 89 -2.83 0.89 16.53
C ARG A 89 -2.82 -0.41 15.72
N ASP A 90 -3.67 -1.37 16.08
CA ASP A 90 -3.87 -2.56 15.29
C ASP A 90 -4.42 -2.21 13.89
N ALA A 91 -3.81 -2.72 12.83
CA ALA A 91 -4.21 -2.40 11.46
C ALA A 91 -5.61 -2.95 11.12
N GLY A 92 -6.04 -4.04 11.77
CA GLY A 92 -7.39 -4.57 11.62
C GLY A 92 -8.43 -3.61 12.20
N GLU A 93 -8.20 -3.11 13.41
CA GLU A 93 -9.04 -2.08 14.04
C GLU A 93 -9.06 -0.79 13.21
N ALA A 94 -7.90 -0.31 12.76
CA ALA A 94 -7.79 0.88 11.93
C ALA A 94 -8.52 0.72 10.59
N ALA A 95 -8.30 -0.39 9.87
CA ALA A 95 -8.98 -0.65 8.60
C ALA A 95 -10.50 -0.75 8.76
N ALA A 96 -10.98 -1.41 9.82
CA ALA A 96 -12.40 -1.49 10.11
C ALA A 96 -13.01 -0.10 10.38
N PHE A 97 -12.32 0.73 11.16
CA PHE A 97 -12.75 2.10 11.44
C PHE A 97 -12.77 2.96 10.17
N LEU A 98 -11.66 2.99 9.42
CA LEU A 98 -11.56 3.73 8.15
C LEU A 98 -12.64 3.30 7.15
N CYS A 99 -12.89 1.99 7.04
CA CYS A 99 -13.97 1.48 6.21
C CYS A 99 -15.35 1.94 6.66
N SER A 100 -15.57 2.12 7.97
CA SER A 100 -16.86 2.52 8.54
C SER A 100 -17.17 4.01 8.38
N VAL A 101 -16.14 4.86 8.27
CA VAL A 101 -16.28 6.32 8.14
C VAL A 101 -16.06 6.82 6.71
N TYR A 102 -15.44 6.03 5.84
CA TYR A 102 -15.18 6.44 4.47
C TYR A 102 -16.47 6.68 3.69
N GLU A 103 -16.66 7.91 3.23
CA GLU A 103 -17.76 8.28 2.35
C GLU A 103 -17.26 8.42 0.91
N ARG A 104 -17.74 7.56 0.01
CA ARG A 104 -17.39 7.65 -1.42
C ARG A 104 -17.97 8.94 -2.01
N PRO A 105 -17.15 9.80 -2.65
CA PRO A 105 -17.64 11.03 -3.27
C PRO A 105 -18.71 10.73 -4.35
N PRO A 106 -19.77 11.55 -4.48
CA PRO A 106 -20.90 11.30 -5.40
C PRO A 106 -20.55 11.15 -6.89
N CYS A 107 -19.38 11.63 -7.31
CA CYS A 107 -18.90 11.56 -8.69
C CYS A 107 -17.61 10.75 -8.81
N ASP A 108 -17.26 9.94 -7.81
CA ASP A 108 -16.10 9.06 -7.88
C ASP A 108 -16.34 7.96 -8.93
N PRO A 109 -15.55 7.89 -10.02
CA PRO A 109 -15.74 6.88 -11.05
C PRO A 109 -15.22 5.49 -10.66
N ALA A 110 -14.65 5.34 -9.46
CA ALA A 110 -14.19 4.04 -8.96
C ALA A 110 -15.32 3.02 -8.83
N GLU A 111 -15.12 1.83 -9.40
CA GLU A 111 -16.03 0.69 -9.29
C GLU A 111 -16.02 0.17 -7.85
N VAL A 112 -14.83 -0.01 -7.28
CA VAL A 112 -14.63 -0.59 -5.94
C VAL A 112 -13.79 0.31 -5.06
N ALA A 113 -13.98 0.16 -3.75
CA ALA A 113 -13.14 0.70 -2.70
C ALA A 113 -12.91 -0.41 -1.67
N VAL A 114 -11.65 -0.70 -1.34
CA VAL A 114 -11.28 -1.82 -0.49
C VAL A 114 -10.19 -1.43 0.51
N PHE A 115 -10.35 -1.88 1.75
CA PHE A 115 -9.33 -1.75 2.80
C PHE A 115 -8.76 -3.13 3.11
N LEU A 116 -7.43 -3.26 3.07
CA LEU A 116 -6.71 -4.47 3.42
C LEU A 116 -5.84 -4.21 4.64
N ALA A 117 -6.09 -4.92 5.74
CA ALA A 117 -5.23 -4.90 6.91
C ALA A 117 -4.13 -5.97 6.79
N CYS A 118 -2.87 -5.52 6.75
CA CYS A 118 -1.67 -6.32 6.51
C CYS A 118 -0.59 -6.00 7.56
N GLY A 119 -0.51 -6.76 8.65
CA GLY A 119 0.46 -6.47 9.71
C GLY A 119 0.12 -5.17 10.44
N ASP A 120 1.00 -4.18 10.37
CA ASP A 120 0.80 -2.81 10.87
C ASP A 120 0.33 -1.82 9.79
N MET A 121 0.13 -2.30 8.57
CA MET A 121 -0.29 -1.49 7.42
C MET A 121 -1.77 -1.69 7.09
N VAL A 122 -2.42 -0.62 6.69
CA VAL A 122 -3.70 -0.60 5.99
C VAL A 122 -3.44 -0.15 4.55
N ILE A 123 -3.82 -0.98 3.59
CA ILE A 123 -3.82 -0.63 2.17
C ILE A 123 -5.24 -0.24 1.82
N PHE A 124 -5.47 1.02 1.45
CA PHE A 124 -6.74 1.45 0.89
C PHE A 124 -6.59 1.62 -0.61
N PHE A 125 -7.43 0.94 -1.39
CA PHE A 125 -7.46 1.08 -2.84
C PHE A 125 -8.86 1.44 -3.31
N LYS A 126 -8.94 2.36 -4.27
CA LYS A 126 -10.13 2.56 -5.09
C LYS A 126 -9.77 2.58 -6.58
N GLY A 127 -10.67 2.08 -7.42
CA GLY A 127 -10.49 2.00 -8.87
C GLY A 127 -11.33 0.88 -9.48
N SER A 128 -10.83 0.22 -10.54
CA SER A 128 -11.47 -0.96 -11.14
C SER A 128 -11.32 -2.22 -10.29
N GLY A 129 -12.30 -3.12 -10.39
CA GLY A 129 -12.27 -4.42 -9.73
C GLY A 129 -11.09 -5.30 -10.16
N GLU A 130 -10.72 -5.27 -11.45
CA GLU A 130 -9.55 -6.02 -11.96
C GLU A 130 -8.25 -5.59 -11.27
N THR A 131 -8.07 -4.27 -11.09
CA THR A 131 -6.89 -3.70 -10.44
C THR A 131 -6.89 -3.99 -8.94
N ALA A 132 -8.06 -3.95 -8.29
CA ALA A 132 -8.18 -4.36 -6.89
C ALA A 132 -7.72 -5.81 -6.69
N GLU A 133 -8.10 -6.74 -7.57
CA GLU A 133 -7.66 -8.13 -7.51
C GLU A 133 -6.15 -8.30 -7.81
N ALA A 134 -5.56 -7.43 -8.64
CA ALA A 134 -4.12 -7.39 -8.82
C ALA A 134 -3.40 -6.95 -7.54
N ILE A 135 -3.90 -5.91 -6.87
CA ILE A 135 -3.35 -5.40 -5.61
C ILE A 135 -3.48 -6.43 -4.50
N LYS A 136 -4.62 -7.12 -4.36
CA LYS A 136 -4.79 -8.20 -3.38
C LYS A 136 -3.79 -9.33 -3.58
N ARG A 137 -3.53 -9.73 -4.83
CA ARG A 137 -2.51 -10.76 -5.13
C ARG A 137 -1.12 -10.29 -4.74
N GLU A 138 -0.78 -9.04 -5.06
CA GLU A 138 0.52 -8.47 -4.71
C GLU A 138 0.69 -8.28 -3.19
N ALA A 139 -0.34 -7.79 -2.50
CA ALA A 139 -0.38 -7.69 -1.04
C ALA A 139 -0.26 -9.07 -0.39
N SER A 140 -0.92 -10.09 -0.94
CA SER A 140 -0.76 -11.47 -0.46
C SER A 140 0.68 -11.97 -0.61
N ALA A 141 1.33 -11.67 -1.72
CA ALA A 141 2.71 -12.04 -1.96
C ALA A 141 3.70 -11.30 -1.06
N LEU A 142 3.40 -10.04 -0.71
CA LEU A 142 4.24 -9.18 0.12
C LEU A 142 4.09 -9.45 1.62
N PHE A 143 2.85 -9.57 2.09
CA PHE A 143 2.50 -9.57 3.52
C PHE A 143 1.89 -10.89 3.99
N GLY A 144 1.59 -11.81 3.08
CA GLY A 144 0.97 -13.10 3.39
C GLY A 144 -0.55 -12.99 3.50
N LYS A 145 -1.08 -13.16 4.72
CA LYS A 145 -2.52 -13.08 4.97
C LYS A 145 -2.90 -11.64 5.30
N PHE A 146 -4.07 -11.23 4.84
CA PHE A 146 -4.68 -9.95 5.15
C PHE A 146 -6.14 -10.13 5.55
N THR A 147 -6.69 -9.12 6.22
CA THR A 147 -8.15 -9.00 6.44
C THR A 147 -8.69 -7.95 5.50
N GLU A 148 -9.80 -8.24 4.85
CA GLU A 148 -10.40 -7.38 3.83
C GLU A 148 -11.72 -6.80 4.31
N TYR A 149 -11.92 -5.50 4.02
CA TYR A 149 -13.15 -4.76 4.29
C TYR A 149 -13.61 -4.08 3.00
N PHE A 150 -14.91 -4.17 2.71
CA PHE A 150 -15.52 -3.67 1.48
C PHE A 150 -16.51 -2.54 1.77
N ILE A 151 -16.60 -1.59 0.84
CA ILE A 151 -17.57 -0.50 0.81
C ILE A 151 -18.50 -0.65 -0.39
#